data_AF-A0A8S9KMV0-F1
#
_entry.id   AF-A0A8S9KMV0-F1
#
_cell.length_a   1.000
_cell.length_b   1.000
_cell.length_c   1.000
_cell.angle_alpha   90.00
_cell.angle_beta   90.00
_cell.angle_gamma   90.00
#
_symmetry.space_group_name_H-M   'P 1'
#
loop_
_entity.id
_entity.type
_entity.pdbx_description
1 polymer ?
#
loop_
_entity_poly.entity_id
_entity_poly.type
_entity_poly.pdbx_seq_one_letter_code
_entity_poly.pdbx_strand_id
1 'polypeptide(L)'
;MTCFRNFIEILLHLTDQLRKIQIVNDTNKDFVVEALRSIAEILTYGDHHDPSFFEFFLEKQVMGEFVRILRVTKTVTVSVQSLQTMGIMIQNLKSEQAIYYLFSNEYVNYLLSSPLDMA
;
A
#
# COMPACT_ATOMS: atom_id res chain seq x y z
N MET A 1 1.34 -1.16 24.05
CA MET A 1 2.10 -0.01 23.54
C MET A 1 3.39 -0.39 22.80
N THR A 2 4.18 -1.38 23.25
CA THR A 2 5.45 -1.77 22.59
C THR A 2 5.27 -2.37 21.19
N CYS A 3 4.20 -3.16 20.97
CA CYS A 3 3.90 -3.79 19.67
C CYS A 3 3.55 -2.76 18.58
N PHE A 4 2.70 -1.78 18.93
CA PHE A 4 2.28 -0.69 18.05
C PHE A 4 3.45 0.18 17.57
N ARG A 5 4.39 0.50 18.46
CA ARG A 5 5.59 1.28 18.13
C ARG A 5 6.47 0.57 17.10
N ASN A 6 6.60 -0.75 17.21
CA ASN A 6 7.38 -1.56 16.27
C ASN A 6 6.75 -1.55 14.86
N PHE A 7 5.42 -1.67 14.76
CA PHE A 7 4.74 -1.62 13.47
C PHE A 7 4.92 -0.27 12.75
N ILE A 8 4.89 0.85 13.47
CA ILE A 8 5.16 2.17 12.89
C ILE A 8 6.59 2.27 12.38
N GLU A 9 7.58 1.78 13.15
CA GLU A 9 8.98 1.79 12.73
C GLU A 9 9.20 0.97 11.45
N ILE A 10 8.59 -0.22 11.36
CA ILE A 10 8.64 -1.07 10.16
C ILE A 10 7.96 -0.38 8.98
N LEU A 11 6.76 0.16 9.17
CA LEU A 11 6.03 0.88 8.13
C LEU A 11 6.88 2.03 7.57
N LEU A 12 7.42 2.88 8.43
CA LEU A 12 8.25 4.01 8.03
C LEU A 12 9.51 3.55 7.31
N HIS A 13 10.17 2.50 7.80
CA HIS A 13 11.35 1.92 7.17
C HIS A 13 11.03 1.42 5.75
N LEU A 14 9.98 0.61 5.57
CA LEU A 14 9.60 0.07 4.26
C LEU A 14 9.20 1.19 3.29
N THR A 15 8.46 2.19 3.77
CA THR A 15 8.04 3.35 2.97
C THR A 15 9.27 4.14 2.50
N ASP A 16 10.27 4.34 3.36
CA ASP A 16 11.53 5.01 3.01
C ASP A 16 12.35 4.20 1.99
N GLN A 17 12.42 2.88 2.12
CA GLN A 17 13.08 2.03 1.13
C GLN A 17 12.37 2.09 -0.23
N LEU A 18 11.04 2.01 -0.26
CA LEU A 18 10.26 2.11 -1.49
C LEU A 18 10.47 3.46 -2.19
N ARG A 19 10.54 4.57 -1.45
CA ARG A 19 10.78 5.92 -2.00
C ARG A 19 12.09 6.06 -2.75
N LYS A 20 13.12 5.30 -2.37
CA LYS A 20 14.42 5.29 -3.06
C LYS A 20 14.36 4.60 -4.42
N ILE A 21 13.32 3.81 -4.68
CA ILE A 21 13.14 3.09 -5.94
C ILE A 21 12.47 4.00 -6.97
N GLN A 22 13.25 4.44 -7.95
CA GLN A 22 12.74 5.27 -9.05
C GLN A 22 12.12 4.45 -10.19
N ILE A 23 12.59 3.21 -10.41
CA ILE A 23 12.09 2.29 -11.45
C ILE A 23 12.07 0.88 -10.88
N VAL A 24 10.95 0.16 -11.06
CA VAL A 24 10.85 -1.27 -10.72
C VAL A 24 11.17 -2.13 -11.93
N ASN A 25 12.08 -3.08 -11.74
CA ASN A 25 12.62 -3.98 -12.76
C ASN A 25 12.80 -5.40 -12.18
N ASP A 26 13.32 -6.33 -12.99
CA ASP A 26 13.49 -7.73 -12.56
C ASP A 26 14.44 -7.93 -11.39
N THR A 27 15.34 -6.98 -11.11
CA THR A 27 16.29 -7.08 -10.00
C THR A 27 15.65 -6.73 -8.65
N ASN A 28 14.67 -5.82 -8.63
CA ASN A 28 14.07 -5.33 -7.38
C ASN A 28 12.59 -5.68 -7.20
N LYS A 29 11.95 -6.33 -8.19
CA LYS A 29 10.52 -6.66 -8.16
C LYS A 29 10.07 -7.44 -6.91
N ASP A 30 10.85 -8.43 -6.49
CA ASP A 30 10.44 -9.32 -5.38
C ASP A 30 10.45 -8.56 -4.05
N PHE A 31 11.46 -7.71 -3.85
CA PHE A 31 11.52 -6.80 -2.71
C PHE A 31 10.32 -5.83 -2.69
N VAL A 32 10.00 -5.23 -3.84
CA VAL A 32 8.89 -4.27 -3.93
C VAL A 32 7.56 -4.93 -3.58
N VAL A 33 7.30 -6.12 -4.14
CA VAL A 33 6.10 -6.89 -3.84
C VAL A 33 5.99 -7.21 -2.35
N GLU A 34 7.08 -7.68 -1.75
CA GLU A 34 7.09 -8.04 -0.33
C GLU A 34 6.91 -6.82 0.58
N ALA A 35 7.57 -5.71 0.26
CA ALA A 35 7.42 -4.46 1.01
C ALA A 35 5.98 -3.95 0.96
N LEU A 36 5.33 -3.98 -0.21
CA LEU A 36 3.93 -3.57 -0.36
C LEU A 36 2.97 -4.51 0.38
N ARG A 37 3.23 -5.83 0.35
CA ARG A 37 2.47 -6.82 1.13
C ARG A 37 2.58 -6.56 2.63
N SER A 38 3.80 -6.44 3.14
CA SER A 38 4.07 -6.15 4.55
C SER A 38 3.39 -4.85 5.00
N ILE A 39 3.44 -3.79 4.18
CA ILE A 39 2.72 -2.54 4.46
C ILE A 39 1.22 -2.80 4.56
N ALA A 40 0.60 -3.49 3.58
CA ALA A 40 -0.83 -3.77 3.59
C ALA A 40 -1.29 -4.59 4.81
N GLU A 41 -0.49 -5.56 5.24
CA GLU A 41 -0.75 -6.36 6.45
C GLU A 41 -0.73 -5.51 7.71
N ILE A 42 0.29 -4.65 7.86
CA ILE A 42 0.41 -3.72 9.00
C ILE A 42 -0.81 -2.81 9.07
N LEU A 43 -1.30 -2.34 7.92
CA LEU A 43 -2.46 -1.44 7.86
C LEU A 43 -3.75 -2.13 8.23
N THR A 44 -3.97 -3.31 7.67
CA THR A 44 -5.16 -4.11 7.98
C THR A 44 -5.17 -4.49 9.46
N TYR A 45 -4.02 -4.90 9.99
CA TYR A 45 -3.88 -5.21 11.41
C TYR A 45 -4.13 -3.98 12.29
N GLY A 46 -3.50 -2.85 11.97
CA GLY A 46 -3.66 -1.61 12.72
C GLY A 46 -5.11 -1.12 12.77
N ASP A 47 -5.80 -1.12 11.62
CA ASP A 47 -7.21 -0.77 11.51
C ASP A 47 -8.12 -1.62 12.41
N HIS A 48 -7.82 -2.92 12.58
CA HIS A 48 -8.62 -3.80 13.43
C HIS A 48 -8.37 -3.62 14.93
N HIS A 49 -7.21 -3.10 15.33
CA HIS A 49 -6.80 -3.05 16.73
C HIS A 49 -6.91 -1.65 17.34
N ASP A 50 -6.63 -0.60 16.57
CA ASP A 50 -6.66 0.78 17.04
C ASP A 50 -6.95 1.73 15.86
N PRO A 51 -8.17 2.31 15.79
CA PRO A 51 -8.55 3.23 14.72
C PRO A 51 -7.62 4.44 14.58
N SER A 52 -6.94 4.88 15.66
CA SER A 52 -5.98 5.99 15.60
C SER A 52 -4.72 5.65 14.80
N PHE A 53 -4.40 4.35 14.63
CA PHE A 53 -3.32 3.90 13.75
C PHE A 53 -3.59 4.29 12.29
N PHE A 54 -4.85 4.24 11.89
CA PHE A 54 -5.23 4.56 10.52
C PHE A 54 -5.06 6.06 10.23
N GLU A 55 -5.33 6.94 11.21
CA GLU A 55 -5.08 8.38 11.08
C GLU A 55 -3.60 8.69 10.87
N PHE A 56 -2.70 7.99 11.56
CA PHE A 56 -1.25 8.14 11.33
C PHE A 56 -0.83 7.69 9.93
N PHE A 57 -1.40 6.59 9.42
CA PHE A 57 -1.13 6.11 8.06
C PHE A 57 -1.56 7.11 6.98
N LEU A 58 -2.77 7.66 7.16
CA LEU A 58 -3.34 8.73 6.36
C LEU A 58 -2.33 9.87 6.16
N GLU A 59 -1.76 10.36 7.27
CA GLU A 59 -0.76 11.45 7.24
C GLU A 59 0.50 11.10 6.44
N LYS A 60 0.89 9.82 6.38
CA LYS A 60 2.11 9.39 5.70
C LYS A 60 1.94 9.13 4.20
N GLN A 61 0.75 9.33 3.64
CA GLN A 61 0.47 9.21 2.20
C GLN A 61 0.87 7.84 1.61
N VAL A 62 0.76 6.77 2.40
CA VAL A 62 1.29 5.46 1.99
C VAL A 62 0.49 4.86 0.84
N MET A 63 -0.81 5.16 0.68
CA MET A 63 -1.56 4.84 -0.56
C MET A 63 -0.95 5.49 -1.80
N GLY A 64 -0.39 6.69 -1.65
CA GLY A 64 0.36 7.37 -2.71
C GLY A 64 1.58 6.58 -3.16
N GLU A 65 2.23 5.83 -2.26
CA GLU A 65 3.36 4.96 -2.64
C GLU A 65 2.92 3.76 -3.47
N PHE A 66 1.79 3.13 -3.16
CA PHE A 66 1.25 2.06 -4.01
C PHE A 66 0.98 2.56 -5.43
N VAL A 67 0.33 3.72 -5.57
CA VAL A 67 0.06 4.32 -6.88
C VAL A 67 1.35 4.74 -7.59
N ARG A 68 2.33 5.29 -6.86
CA ARG A 68 3.63 5.63 -7.44
C ARG A 68 4.34 4.39 -7.97
N ILE A 69 4.35 3.28 -7.23
CA ILE A 69 4.95 2.02 -7.68
C ILE A 69 4.25 1.51 -8.94
N LEU A 70 2.92 1.56 -9.01
CA LEU A 70 2.18 1.21 -10.24
C LEU A 70 2.56 2.09 -11.44
N ARG A 71 2.95 3.35 -11.22
CA ARG A 71 3.41 4.26 -12.28
C ARG A 71 4.83 3.99 -12.75
N VAL A 72 5.71 3.59 -11.84
CA VAL A 72 7.14 3.42 -12.14
C VAL A 72 7.56 1.98 -12.41
N THR A 73 6.64 1.02 -12.26
CA THR A 73 6.90 -0.37 -12.59
C THR A 73 6.88 -0.63 -14.09
N LYS A 74 7.88 -1.38 -14.55
CA LYS A 74 7.93 -1.91 -15.93
C LYS A 74 7.55 -3.39 -15.99
N THR A 75 7.15 -3.99 -14.87
CA THR A 75 6.81 -5.41 -14.79
C THR A 75 5.33 -5.59 -14.47
N VAL A 76 4.65 -6.37 -15.32
CA VAL A 76 3.24 -6.74 -15.13
C VAL A 76 3.04 -7.48 -13.80
N THR A 77 3.98 -8.32 -13.42
CA THR A 77 3.95 -9.09 -12.17
C THR A 77 3.82 -8.20 -10.93
N VAL A 78 4.57 -7.08 -10.86
CA VAL A 78 4.47 -6.15 -9.74
C VAL A 78 3.14 -5.41 -9.78
N SER A 79 2.66 -5.03 -10.96
CA SER A 79 1.35 -4.38 -11.10
C SER A 79 0.23 -5.27 -10.57
N VAL A 80 0.14 -6.50 -11.06
CA VAL A 80 -0.89 -7.47 -10.67
C VAL A 80 -0.84 -7.75 -9.18
N GLN A 81 0.33 -8.04 -8.61
CA GLN A 81 0.45 -8.33 -7.19
C GLN A 81 0.12 -7.11 -6.32
N SER A 82 0.54 -5.91 -6.73
CA SER A 82 0.20 -4.67 -6.00
C SER A 82 -1.31 -4.42 -5.99
N LEU A 83 -1.98 -4.61 -7.14
CA LEU A 83 -3.43 -4.48 -7.26
C LEU A 83 -4.17 -5.51 -6.39
N GLN A 84 -3.72 -6.78 -6.40
CA GLN A 84 -4.28 -7.83 -5.57
C GLN A 84 -4.10 -7.54 -4.07
N THR A 85 -2.90 -7.14 -3.65
CA THR A 85 -2.60 -6.75 -2.27
C THR A 85 -3.50 -5.60 -1.81
N MET A 86 -3.66 -4.56 -2.63
CA MET A 86 -4.57 -3.46 -2.32
C MET A 86 -6.03 -3.92 -2.25
N GLY A 87 -6.48 -4.77 -3.19
CA GLY A 87 -7.84 -5.30 -3.20
C GLY A 87 -8.16 -6.07 -1.91
N ILE A 88 -7.27 -6.95 -1.46
CA ILE A 88 -7.42 -7.70 -0.21
C ILE A 88 -7.42 -6.76 0.99
N MET A 89 -6.49 -5.79 1.04
CA MET A 89 -6.43 -4.81 2.12
C MET A 89 -7.74 -4.04 2.24
N ILE A 90 -8.22 -3.46 1.13
CA ILE A 90 -9.45 -2.67 1.08
C ILE A 90 -10.66 -3.50 1.55
N GLN A 91 -10.77 -4.75 1.10
CA GLN A 91 -11.86 -5.65 1.52
C GLN A 91 -11.83 -5.98 3.02
N ASN A 92 -10.65 -5.91 3.65
CA ASN A 92 -10.50 -6.23 5.06
C ASN A 92 -10.51 -5.01 5.98
N LEU A 93 -10.52 -3.77 5.46
CA LEU A 93 -10.66 -2.58 6.30
C LEU A 93 -12.06 -2.52 6.94
N LYS A 94 -12.10 -2.10 8.21
CA LYS A 94 -13.30 -1.95 9.03
C LYS A 94 -13.61 -0.51 9.36
N SER A 95 -12.61 0.37 9.46
CA SER A 95 -12.88 1.78 9.77
C SER A 95 -13.59 2.47 8.61
N GLU A 96 -14.73 3.10 8.91
CA GLU A 96 -15.43 3.94 7.93
C GLU A 96 -14.53 5.07 7.43
N GLN A 97 -13.73 5.67 8.32
CA GLN A 97 -12.78 6.73 7.95
C GLN A 97 -11.74 6.23 6.93
N ALA A 98 -11.31 4.97 7.08
CA ALA A 98 -10.38 4.33 6.16
C ALA A 98 -10.95 4.10 4.79
N ILE A 99 -12.18 3.59 4.76
CA ILE A 99 -12.95 3.40 3.55
C ILE A 99 -13.14 4.76 2.87
N TYR A 100 -13.64 5.77 3.58
CA TYR A 100 -13.81 7.13 3.04
C TYR A 100 -12.53 7.69 2.43
N TYR A 101 -11.40 7.61 3.13
CA TYR A 101 -10.13 8.10 2.62
C TYR A 101 -9.72 7.48 1.28
N LEU A 102 -9.86 6.16 1.15
CA LEU A 102 -9.50 5.43 -0.07
C LEU A 102 -10.33 5.88 -1.28
N PHE A 103 -11.64 6.07 -1.09
CA PHE A 103 -12.54 6.47 -2.15
C PHE A 103 -12.47 7.98 -2.46
N SER A 104 -12.16 8.83 -1.47
CA SER A 104 -12.14 10.29 -1.65
C SER A 104 -10.87 10.83 -2.32
N ASN A 105 -9.77 10.06 -2.39
CA ASN A 105 -8.48 10.53 -2.93
C ASN A 105 -8.18 10.06 -4.35
N GLU A 106 -9.18 9.62 -5.11
CA GLU A 106 -9.03 9.10 -6.48
C GLU A 106 -8.08 7.89 -6.63
N TYR A 107 -7.52 7.35 -5.55
CA TYR A 107 -6.67 6.15 -5.58
C TYR A 107 -7.44 4.98 -6.16
N VAL A 108 -8.72 4.84 -5.80
CA VAL A 108 -9.63 3.85 -6.39
C VAL A 108 -9.89 4.14 -7.87
N ASN A 109 -10.00 5.40 -8.28
CA ASN A 109 -10.12 5.73 -9.71
C ASN A 109 -8.88 5.26 -10.48
N TYR A 110 -7.68 5.37 -9.89
CA TYR A 110 -6.45 4.84 -10.48
C TYR A 110 -6.46 3.31 -10.57
N LEU A 111 -7.02 2.61 -9.58
CA LEU A 111 -7.20 1.15 -9.62
C LEU A 111 -8.17 0.73 -10.74
N LEU A 112 -9.28 1.46 -10.89
CA LEU A 112 -10.33 1.17 -11.87
C LEU A 112 -9.96 1.61 -13.29
N SER A 113 -9.15 2.66 -13.44
CA SER A 113 -8.66 3.17 -14.72
C SER A 113 -7.35 2.54 -15.15
N SER A 114 -6.66 1.84 -14.24
CA SER A 114 -5.49 1.06 -14.62
C SER A 114 -5.95 0.03 -15.65
N PRO A 115 -5.36 -0.01 -16.85
CA PRO A 115 -5.77 -0.97 -17.85
C PRO A 115 -5.51 -2.37 -17.29
N LEU A 116 -6.57 -2.99 -16.79
CA LEU A 116 -6.60 -4.41 -16.43
C LEU A 116 -6.53 -5.29 -17.69
N ASP A 117 -6.49 -4.68 -18.87
CA ASP A 117 -6.05 -5.26 -20.14
C ASP A 117 -4.52 -5.50 -20.12
N MET A 118 -4.05 -6.29 -19.16
CA MET A 118 -2.72 -6.87 -19.22
C MET A 118 -2.88 -8.30 -19.76
N ALA A 119 -2.94 -8.38 -21.10
CA ALA A 119 -2.72 -9.53 -22.00
C ALA A 119 -2.90 -10.95 -21.44
#